data_AF-A0A6V7QMS6-F1
#
_entry.id   AF-A0A6V7QMS6-F1
#
_cell.length_a   1.000
_cell.length_b   1.000
_cell.length_c   1.000
_cell.angle_alpha   90.00
_cell.angle_beta   90.00
_cell.angle_gamma   90.00
#
_symmetry.space_group_name_H-M   'P 1'
#
loop_
_entity.id
_entity.type
_entity.pdbx_description
1 polymer ?
#
loop_
_entity_poly.entity_id
_entity_poly.type
_entity_poly.pdbx_seq_one_letter_code
_entity_poly.pdbx_strand_id
1 'polypeptide(L)'
;MLEPGSTTWTSVAGSYGYMAPELAYTMKVTEKCDVYSFGVVALEVMMGKHPGELISSLPSISSSEGSDLLLKDVLDQRLLPPTGQLAQEVVFIVKIALACTRTAPDSRPSMRSVAQEISARTQAYLAEPFRTITISKLTDYQK
;
A
#
# COMPACT_ATOMS: atom_id res chain seq x y z
N MET A 1 19.20 0.50 32.54
CA MET A 1 17.92 0.70 33.25
C MET A 1 17.05 1.56 32.35
N LEU A 2 15.89 1.07 31.94
CA LEU A 2 14.96 1.79 31.05
C LEU A 2 14.06 2.66 31.92
N GLU A 3 14.05 3.97 31.67
CA GLU A 3 13.20 4.94 32.37
C GLU A 3 11.73 4.79 31.90
N PRO A 4 10.77 4.51 32.80
CA PRO A 4 9.36 4.39 32.47
C PRO A 4 8.76 5.80 32.31
N GLY A 5 8.82 6.34 31.08
CA GLY A 5 8.26 7.66 30.79
C GLY A 5 8.81 8.37 29.56
N SER A 6 9.75 7.77 28.81
CA SER A 6 10.24 8.33 27.55
C SER A 6 9.09 8.40 26.53
N THR A 7 8.42 9.53 26.49
CA THR A 7 7.48 9.84 25.44
C THR A 7 8.28 10.14 24.18
N THR A 8 8.17 9.26 23.17
CA THR A 8 8.85 9.37 21.88
C THR A 8 8.23 10.50 21.04
N TRP A 9 8.29 11.74 21.52
CA TRP A 9 7.99 12.92 20.73
C TRP A 9 9.21 13.22 19.89
N THR A 10 9.15 12.89 18.60
CA THR A 10 10.13 13.33 17.63
C THR A 10 9.54 14.52 16.89
N SER A 11 10.36 15.55 16.62
CA SER A 11 9.97 16.62 15.71
C SER A 11 9.51 15.98 14.40
N VAL A 12 8.31 16.33 13.93
CA VAL A 12 7.73 15.77 12.70
C VAL A 12 8.69 16.09 11.55
N ALA A 13 9.48 15.09 11.17
CA ALA A 13 10.36 15.11 10.01
C ALA A 13 9.83 14.04 9.05
N GLY A 14 9.37 14.47 7.88
CA GLY A 14 8.84 13.56 6.88
C GLY A 14 8.53 14.28 5.57
N SER A 15 8.67 13.56 4.46
CA SER A 15 8.30 14.07 3.14
C SER A 15 6.78 14.06 3.00
N TYR A 16 6.18 15.21 2.67
CA TYR A 16 4.76 15.32 2.40
C TYR A 16 4.34 14.30 1.32
N GLY A 17 3.26 13.57 1.56
CA GLY A 17 2.80 12.48 0.70
C GLY A 17 3.22 11.07 1.12
N TYR A 18 4.27 10.94 1.94
CA TYR A 18 4.76 9.63 2.43
C TYR A 18 4.50 9.41 3.92
N MET A 19 4.15 10.47 4.66
CA MET A 19 3.90 10.39 6.09
C MET A 19 2.61 9.63 6.40
N ALA A 20 2.68 8.74 7.37
CA ALA A 20 1.52 8.01 7.86
C ALA A 20 0.50 8.96 8.52
N PRO A 21 -0.81 8.76 8.30
CA PRO A 21 -1.85 9.72 8.71
C PRO A 21 -1.93 9.92 10.23
N GLU A 22 -1.57 8.92 11.03
CA GLU A 22 -1.56 9.01 12.49
C GLU A 22 -0.49 9.99 13.03
N LEU A 23 0.54 10.29 12.25
CA LEU A 23 1.61 11.21 12.67
C LEU A 23 1.07 12.64 12.87
N ALA A 24 0.05 13.02 12.10
CA ALA A 24 -0.61 14.32 12.20
C ALA A 24 -1.32 14.52 13.55
N TYR A 25 -1.78 13.43 14.19
CA TYR A 25 -2.56 13.49 15.42
C TYR A 25 -1.77 13.09 16.67
N THR A 26 -0.88 12.10 16.53
CA THR A 26 -0.19 11.48 17.67
C THR A 26 1.24 11.98 17.86
N MET A 27 1.88 12.52 16.80
CA MET A 27 3.32 12.80 16.74
C MET A 27 4.22 11.62 17.16
N LYS A 28 3.66 10.41 17.17
CA LYS A 28 4.34 9.19 17.59
C LYS A 28 4.86 8.46 16.37
N VAL A 29 6.18 8.46 16.19
CA VAL A 29 6.85 7.65 15.16
C VAL A 29 6.90 6.19 15.64
N THR A 30 6.50 5.27 14.77
CA THR A 30 6.49 3.83 15.02
C THR A 30 6.97 3.08 13.79
N GLU A 31 7.31 1.79 13.93
CA GLU A 31 7.61 0.92 12.78
C GLU A 31 6.47 0.88 11.74
N LYS A 32 5.22 1.13 12.15
CA LYS A 32 4.07 1.18 11.24
C LYS A 32 4.07 2.41 10.35
N CYS A 33 4.74 3.49 10.76
CA CYS A 33 4.92 4.68 9.92
C CYS A 33 5.85 4.38 8.74
N ASP A 34 6.91 3.59 8.99
CA ASP A 34 7.83 3.13 7.95
C ASP A 34 7.13 2.17 6.98
N VAL A 35 6.27 1.28 7.49
CA VAL A 35 5.44 0.38 6.65
C VAL A 35 4.54 1.20 5.72
N TYR A 36 3.87 2.24 6.23
CA TYR A 36 3.04 3.11 5.40
C TYR A 36 3.85 3.78 4.29
N SER A 37 4.98 4.39 4.67
CA SER A 37 5.89 5.06 3.72
C SER A 37 6.38 4.11 2.63
N PHE A 38 6.71 2.87 3.00
CA PHE A 38 7.05 1.80 2.03
C PHE A 38 5.89 1.52 1.07
N GLY A 39 4.66 1.41 1.59
CA GLY A 39 3.47 1.21 0.75
C GLY A 39 3.27 2.32 -0.29
N VAL A 40 3.48 3.58 0.10
CA VAL A 40 3.43 4.72 -0.82
C VAL A 40 4.48 4.58 -1.92
N VAL A 41 5.73 4.29 -1.56
CA VAL A 41 6.83 4.10 -2.52
C VAL A 41 6.55 2.92 -3.46
N ALA A 42 6.05 1.80 -2.94
CA ALA A 42 5.72 0.65 -3.75
C ALA A 42 4.62 0.97 -4.78
N LEU A 43 3.57 1.71 -4.38
CA LEU A 43 2.54 2.18 -5.30
C LEU A 43 3.11 3.17 -6.33
N GLU A 44 3.96 4.10 -5.91
CA GLU A 44 4.64 5.04 -6.80
C GLU A 44 5.42 4.33 -7.92
N VAL A 45 6.14 3.26 -7.57
CA VAL A 45 6.86 2.43 -8.54
C VAL A 45 5.90 1.72 -9.51
N MET A 46 4.80 1.14 -8.99
CA MET A 46 3.81 0.44 -9.85
C MET A 46 3.08 1.39 -10.81
N MET A 47 2.86 2.64 -10.38
CA MET A 47 2.13 3.66 -11.14
C MET A 47 3.03 4.51 -12.05
N GLY A 48 4.33 4.51 -11.80
CA GLY A 48 5.30 5.37 -12.50
C GLY A 48 5.16 6.86 -12.17
N LYS A 49 4.36 7.20 -11.14
CA LYS A 49 4.06 8.57 -10.68
C LYS A 49 3.62 8.55 -9.23
N HIS A 50 3.77 9.69 -8.54
CA HIS A 50 3.38 9.82 -7.14
C HIS A 50 1.88 9.52 -6.94
N PRO A 51 1.52 8.63 -5.98
CA PRO A 51 0.16 8.11 -5.85
C PRO A 51 -0.80 9.04 -5.09
N GLY A 52 -0.38 10.29 -4.81
CA GLY A 52 -1.02 11.23 -3.89
C GLY A 52 -2.55 11.26 -3.93
N GLU A 53 -3.14 11.53 -5.10
CA GLU A 53 -4.60 11.59 -5.23
C GLU A 53 -5.27 10.22 -5.04
N LEU A 54 -4.64 9.13 -5.48
CA LEU A 54 -5.20 7.79 -5.32
C LEU A 54 -5.23 7.35 -3.86
N ILE A 55 -4.17 7.64 -3.09
CA ILE A 55 -4.11 7.29 -1.67
C ILE A 55 -5.10 8.12 -0.85
N SER A 56 -5.28 9.40 -1.18
CA SER A 56 -6.32 10.21 -0.54
C SER A 56 -7.74 9.73 -0.87
N SER A 57 -7.97 9.20 -2.07
CA SER A 57 -9.29 8.73 -2.52
C SER A 57 -9.55 7.25 -2.22
N LEU A 58 -8.53 6.46 -1.87
CA LEU A 58 -8.63 5.04 -1.55
C LEU A 58 -9.68 4.72 -0.46
N PRO A 59 -9.77 5.47 0.65
CA PRO A 59 -10.85 5.31 1.64
C PRO A 59 -12.25 5.49 1.02
N SER A 60 -12.38 6.39 0.04
CA SER A 60 -13.63 6.65 -0.68
C SER A 60 -13.92 5.62 -1.77
N ILE A 61 -12.90 5.03 -2.38
CA ILE A 61 -13.02 3.93 -3.37
C ILE A 61 -13.49 2.64 -2.69
N SER A 62 -13.06 2.39 -1.45
CA SER A 62 -13.55 1.27 -0.63
C SER A 62 -15.01 1.43 -0.18
N SER A 63 -15.55 2.65 -0.18
CA SER A 63 -16.94 2.95 0.19
C SER A 63 -17.82 3.19 -1.05
N SER A 64 -18.12 2.10 -1.76
CA SER A 64 -19.38 1.80 -2.49
C SER A 64 -20.09 2.82 -3.40
N GLU A 65 -19.55 3.99 -3.76
CA GLU A 65 -20.26 4.97 -4.62
C GLU A 65 -19.39 5.56 -5.76
N GLY A 66 -18.09 5.27 -5.81
CA GLY A 66 -17.19 5.71 -6.87
C GLY A 66 -17.03 4.65 -7.97
N SER A 67 -16.90 5.08 -9.23
CA SER A 67 -16.51 4.19 -10.34
C SER A 67 -15.21 3.46 -9.98
N ASP A 68 -15.30 2.15 -9.81
CA ASP A 68 -14.17 1.33 -9.37
C ASP A 68 -13.01 1.42 -10.37
N LEU A 69 -11.85 1.88 -9.90
CA LEU A 69 -10.69 2.09 -10.76
C LEU A 69 -10.12 0.73 -11.19
N LEU A 70 -10.00 0.51 -12.49
CA LEU A 70 -9.32 -0.68 -12.99
C LEU A 70 -7.83 -0.58 -12.68
N LEU A 71 -7.26 -1.66 -12.18
CA LEU A 71 -5.85 -1.75 -11.85
C LEU A 71 -4.97 -1.36 -13.05
N LYS A 72 -5.34 -1.83 -14.25
CA LYS A 72 -4.62 -1.54 -15.48
C LYS A 72 -4.49 -0.05 -15.78
N ASP A 73 -5.45 0.77 -15.36
CA ASP A 73 -5.50 2.22 -15.65
C ASP A 73 -4.70 3.02 -14.62
N VAL A 74 -4.39 2.39 -13.48
CA VAL A 74 -3.60 2.96 -12.39
C VAL A 74 -2.10 2.72 -12.61
N LEU A 75 -1.73 1.59 -13.21
CA LEU A 75 -0.33 1.25 -13.49
C LEU A 75 0.35 2.23 -14.46
N ASP A 76 1.68 2.18 -14.49
CA ASP A 76 2.50 2.97 -15.41
C ASP A 76 2.16 2.65 -16.89
N GLN A 77 1.43 3.56 -17.53
CA GLN A 77 0.99 3.44 -18.92
C GLN A 77 2.14 3.53 -19.95
N ARG A 78 3.36 3.88 -19.51
CA ARG A 78 4.54 3.87 -20.38
C ARG A 78 5.07 2.46 -20.61
N LEU A 79 4.64 1.50 -19.79
CA LEU A 79 5.02 0.09 -19.88
C LEU A 79 3.97 -0.72 -20.63
N LEU A 80 4.40 -1.84 -21.22
CA LEU A 80 3.47 -2.80 -21.79
C LEU A 80 2.63 -3.44 -20.67
N PRO A 81 1.32 -3.70 -20.91
CA PRO A 81 0.48 -4.40 -19.94
C PRO A 81 1.10 -5.74 -19.53
N PRO A 82 1.19 -6.03 -18.23
CA PRO A 82 1.79 -7.27 -17.76
C PRO A 82 0.94 -8.47 -18.20
N THR A 83 1.60 -9.59 -18.50
CA THR A 83 0.94 -10.83 -18.94
C THR A 83 1.47 -12.04 -18.19
N GLY A 84 0.70 -13.13 -18.16
CA GLY A 84 1.09 -14.38 -17.52
C GLY A 84 1.45 -14.21 -16.04
N GLN A 85 2.61 -14.72 -15.65
CA GLN A 85 3.12 -14.65 -14.28
C GLN A 85 3.41 -13.20 -13.82
N LEU A 86 3.87 -12.33 -14.72
CA LEU A 86 4.14 -10.94 -14.37
C LEU A 86 2.86 -10.21 -13.92
N ALA A 87 1.73 -10.50 -14.55
CA ALA A 87 0.44 -9.93 -14.13
C ALA A 87 0.06 -10.38 -12.71
N GLN A 88 0.36 -11.62 -12.35
CA GLN A 88 0.13 -12.14 -10.99
C GLN A 88 1.00 -11.42 -9.96
N GLU A 89 2.29 -11.26 -10.26
CA GLU A 89 3.24 -10.57 -9.39
C GLU A 89 2.85 -9.10 -9.21
N VAL A 90 2.47 -8.40 -10.27
CA VAL A 90 2.01 -7.00 -10.20
C VAL A 90 0.77 -6.86 -9.33
N VAL A 91 -0.24 -7.72 -9.52
CA VAL A 91 -1.44 -7.73 -8.67
C VAL A 91 -1.06 -7.97 -7.21
N PHE A 92 -0.17 -8.92 -6.94
CA PHE A 92 0.26 -9.26 -5.60
C PHE A 92 1.01 -8.10 -4.91
N ILE A 93 1.95 -7.46 -5.60
CA ILE A 93 2.68 -6.30 -5.07
C ILE A 93 1.72 -5.15 -4.78
N VAL A 94 0.76 -4.88 -5.66
CA VAL A 94 -0.24 -3.84 -5.41
C VAL A 94 -1.11 -4.17 -4.20
N LYS A 95 -1.53 -5.43 -4.00
CA LYS A 95 -2.25 -5.84 -2.78
C LYS A 95 -1.45 -5.59 -1.51
N ILE A 96 -0.17 -5.96 -1.51
CA ILE A 96 0.72 -5.73 -0.36
C ILE A 96 0.87 -4.22 -0.10
N ALA A 97 1.10 -3.44 -1.15
CA ALA A 97 1.28 -2.01 -1.02
C ALA A 97 0.02 -1.33 -0.46
N LEU A 98 -1.17 -1.70 -0.94
CA LEU A 98 -2.45 -1.25 -0.40
C LEU A 98 -2.66 -1.63 1.07
N ALA A 99 -2.26 -2.85 1.47
CA ALA A 99 -2.32 -3.27 2.87
C ALA A 99 -1.36 -2.45 3.76
N CYS A 100 -0.20 -2.06 3.23
CA CYS A 100 0.75 -1.19 3.92
C CYS A 100 0.23 0.24 4.10
N THR A 101 -0.55 0.76 3.15
CA THR A 101 -1.12 2.12 3.19
C THR A 101 -2.45 2.24 3.95
N ARG A 102 -2.83 1.23 4.76
CA ARG A 102 -4.06 1.28 5.56
C ARG A 102 -4.01 2.42 6.59
N THR A 103 -5.15 3.10 6.78
CA THR A 103 -5.25 4.22 7.72
C THR A 103 -4.96 3.78 9.16
N ALA A 104 -5.52 2.65 9.60
CA ALA A 104 -5.26 2.09 10.93
C ALA A 104 -3.86 1.42 10.98
N PRO A 105 -2.93 1.87 11.85
CA PRO A 105 -1.59 1.30 11.93
C PRO A 105 -1.57 -0.20 12.26
N ASP A 106 -2.48 -0.66 13.11
CA ASP A 106 -2.57 -2.05 13.53
C ASP A 106 -3.01 -2.99 12.40
N SER A 107 -3.75 -2.47 11.42
CA SER A 107 -4.20 -3.23 10.25
C SER A 107 -3.14 -3.38 9.15
N ARG A 108 -1.99 -2.69 9.29
CA ARG A 108 -0.84 -2.82 8.38
C ARG A 108 -0.03 -4.08 8.70
N PRO A 109 0.54 -4.80 7.71
CA PRO A 109 1.45 -5.91 7.98
C PRO A 109 2.75 -5.42 8.65
N SER A 110 3.54 -6.34 9.19
CA SER A 110 4.92 -6.03 9.60
C SER A 110 5.84 -6.09 8.39
N MET A 111 6.94 -5.31 8.39
CA MET A 111 7.95 -5.38 7.32
C MET A 111 8.54 -6.79 7.15
N ARG A 112 8.59 -7.59 8.21
CA ARG A 112 8.98 -9.00 8.13
C ARG A 112 8.00 -9.80 7.28
N SER A 113 6.69 -9.66 7.50
CA SER A 113 5.67 -10.34 6.69
C SER A 113 5.75 -9.88 5.24
N VAL A 114 5.88 -8.58 5.00
CA VAL A 114 6.03 -7.99 3.65
C VAL A 114 7.24 -8.59 2.93
N ALA A 115 8.41 -8.59 3.57
CA ALA A 115 9.63 -9.14 2.99
C ALA A 115 9.52 -10.63 2.68
N GLN A 116 8.91 -11.41 3.59
CA GLN A 116 8.67 -12.84 3.38
C GLN A 116 7.72 -13.09 2.21
N GLU A 117 6.61 -12.35 2.14
CA GLU A 117 5.59 -12.48 1.10
C GLU A 117 6.14 -12.12 -0.28
N ILE A 118 6.92 -11.05 -0.40
CA ILE A 118 7.60 -10.65 -1.65
C ILE A 118 8.66 -11.69 -2.05
N SER A 119 9.41 -12.22 -1.08
CA SER A 119 10.49 -13.19 -1.35
C SER A 119 9.99 -14.59 -1.68
N ALA A 120 8.80 -14.96 -1.21
CA ALA A 120 8.26 -16.31 -1.35
C ALA A 120 7.94 -16.73 -2.79
N ARG A 121 8.05 -15.82 -3.78
CA ARG A 121 7.65 -16.07 -5.18
C ARG A 121 6.30 -16.80 -5.24
N THR A 122 5.30 -16.25 -4.56
CA THR A 122 4.00 -16.90 -4.49
C THR A 122 3.35 -16.86 -5.88
N GLN A 123 3.26 -18.01 -6.52
CA GLN A 123 2.65 -18.19 -7.83
C GLN A 123 1.12 -18.19 -7.67
N ALA A 124 0.55 -17.00 -7.49
CA ALA A 124 -0.88 -16.82 -7.30
C ALA A 124 -1.58 -16.86 -8.65
N TYR A 125 -2.38 -17.89 -8.91
CA TYR A 125 -3.26 -17.89 -10.09
C TYR A 125 -4.24 -16.72 -10.00
N LEU A 126 -4.25 -15.85 -11.02
CA LEU A 126 -5.32 -14.85 -11.14
C LEU A 126 -6.63 -15.58 -11.44
N ALA A 127 -7.60 -15.46 -10.54
CA ALA A 127 -8.95 -16.01 -10.74
C ALA A 127 -9.69 -15.33 -11.90
N GLU A 128 -9.28 -14.10 -12.25
CA GLU A 128 -9.91 -13.27 -13.28
C GLU A 128 -8.86 -12.66 -14.24
N PRO A 129 -9.25 -12.28 -15.47
CA PRO A 129 -8.36 -11.59 -16.39
C PRO A 129 -7.82 -10.28 -15.76
N PHE A 130 -6.52 -10.03 -15.90
CA PHE A 130 -5.87 -8.83 -15.36
C PHE A 130 -6.61 -7.51 -15.68
N ARG A 131 -7.17 -7.42 -16.90
CA ARG A 131 -7.91 -6.24 -17.39
C ARG A 131 -9.22 -5.92 -16.66
N THR A 132 -9.77 -6.86 -15.88
CA THR A 132 -11.02 -6.68 -15.12
C THR A 132 -10.79 -6.50 -13.63
N ILE A 133 -9.53 -6.56 -13.19
CA ILE A 133 -9.17 -6.38 -11.79
C ILE A 133 -9.32 -4.90 -11.44
N THR A 134 -10.02 -4.64 -10.36
CA THR A 134 -10.22 -3.30 -9.82
C THR A 134 -9.50 -3.13 -8.50
N ILE A 135 -9.20 -1.89 -8.13
CA ILE A 135 -8.49 -1.57 -6.89
C ILE A 135 -9.30 -1.99 -5.66
N SER A 136 -10.62 -1.83 -5.66
CA SER A 136 -11.47 -2.21 -4.52
C SER A 136 -11.29 -3.69 -4.13
N LYS A 137 -11.30 -4.60 -5.11
CA LYS A 137 -11.09 -6.06 -4.93
C LYS A 137 -9.73 -6.40 -4.30
N LEU A 138 -8.76 -5.50 -4.38
CA LEU A 138 -7.42 -5.69 -3.83
C LEU A 138 -7.31 -5.21 -2.39
N THR A 139 -8.25 -4.39 -1.92
CA THR A 139 -8.25 -3.84 -0.55
C THR A 139 -8.74 -4.84 0.52
N ASP A 140 -9.45 -5.89 0.11
CA ASP A 140 -9.98 -6.97 0.96
C ASP A 140 -8.91 -7.98 1.45
N TYR A 141 -7.63 -7.61 1.43
CA TYR A 141 -6.58 -8.49 1.92
C TYR A 141 -6.67 -8.65 3.45
N GLN A 142 -7.39 -9.69 3.88
CA GLN A 142 -7.37 -10.21 5.24
C GLN A 142 -6.49 -11.45 5.26
N LYS A 143 -5.55 -11.47 6.21
CA LYS A 143 -4.80 -12.66 6.58
C LYS A 143 -5.55 -13.38 7.68
#